data_AF-A0A938YYV8-F1
#
_entry.id   AF-A0A938YYV8-F1
#
_cell.length_a   1.000
_cell.length_b   1.000
_cell.length_c   1.000
_cell.angle_alpha   90.00
_cell.angle_beta   90.00
_cell.angle_gamma   90.00
#
_symmetry.space_group_name_H-M   'P 1'
#
loop_
_entity.id
_entity.type
_entity.pdbx_description
1 polymer ?
#
loop_
_entity_poly.entity_id
_entity_poly.type
_entity_poly.pdbx_seq_one_letter_code
_entity_poly.pdbx_strand_id
1 'polypeptide(L)'
;MYENLLPRFLKYVKTETRSDATSTTTPSTQTQVAFAKELQKELEELGLSDVHYNESNGFVIATLPSNVDHDVRSIGFIAHMDTADFNAENVDPQIIENYDGESTIKLDKEGKYTLNTKDFPNLKNYAGETLITTDGTTLLGSDDKSG
;
A
#
# COMPACT_ATOMS: atom_id res chain seq x y z
N MET A 1 -7.11 -2.69 -18.07
CA MET A 1 -6.48 -3.21 -16.85
C MET A 1 -5.29 -2.34 -16.56
N TYR A 2 -5.11 -1.85 -15.32
CA TYR A 2 -3.99 -0.98 -14.98
C TYR A 2 -2.71 -1.82 -14.88
N GLU A 3 -1.93 -1.89 -15.97
CA GLU A 3 -0.78 -2.81 -16.09
C GLU A 3 0.24 -2.66 -14.95
N ASN A 4 0.41 -1.45 -14.43
CA ASN A 4 1.38 -1.17 -13.36
C ASN A 4 0.80 -1.23 -11.94
N LEU A 5 -0.53 -1.37 -11.77
CA LEU A 5 -1.16 -1.31 -10.44
C LEU A 5 -0.68 -2.45 -9.55
N LEU A 6 -0.85 -3.69 -10.00
CA LEU A 6 -0.48 -4.87 -9.22
C LEU A 6 1.04 -4.93 -8.96
N PRO A 7 1.93 -4.73 -9.96
CA PRO A 7 3.37 -4.69 -9.70
C PRO A 7 3.81 -3.61 -8.70
N ARG A 8 3.24 -2.40 -8.78
CA ARG A 8 3.55 -1.31 -7.84
C ARG A 8 3.05 -1.63 -6.44
N PHE A 9 1.80 -2.08 -6.32
CA PHE A 9 1.23 -2.48 -5.04
C PHE A 9 2.08 -3.56 -4.36
N LEU A 10 2.42 -4.64 -5.10
CA LEU A 10 3.24 -5.73 -4.58
C LEU A 10 4.66 -5.28 -4.19
N LYS A 11 5.20 -4.28 -4.88
CA LYS A 11 6.48 -3.66 -4.52
C LYS A 11 6.35 -2.90 -3.20
N TYR A 12 5.34 -2.05 -3.05
CA TYR A 12 5.16 -1.20 -1.88
C TYR A 12 4.86 -2.01 -0.61
N VAL A 13 4.00 -3.03 -0.68
CA VAL A 13 3.68 -3.87 0.48
C VAL A 13 4.88 -4.66 0.99
N LYS A 14 5.86 -4.96 0.12
CA LYS A 14 7.12 -5.62 0.48
C LYS A 14 8.14 -4.68 1.11
N THR A 15 7.96 -3.36 0.99
CA THR A 15 8.79 -2.38 1.69
C THR A 15 8.28 -2.23 3.13
N GLU A 16 9.10 -2.59 4.11
CA GLU A 16 8.79 -2.39 5.53
C GLU A 16 8.66 -0.89 5.81
N THR A 17 7.55 -0.46 6.42
CA THR A 17 7.29 0.95 6.73
C THR A 17 6.51 1.14 8.04
N ARG A 18 6.57 0.19 8.97
CA ARG A 18 5.77 0.24 10.20
C ARG A 18 6.09 1.50 11.01
N SER A 19 5.07 2.12 11.57
CA SER A 19 5.24 3.20 12.54
C SER A 19 5.71 2.67 13.90
N ASP A 20 6.34 3.56 14.69
CA ASP A 20 6.82 3.24 16.03
C ASP A 20 6.26 4.25 17.02
N ALA A 21 5.31 3.80 17.84
CA ALA A 21 4.63 4.63 18.83
C ALA A 21 5.55 5.13 19.96
N THR A 22 6.74 4.53 20.12
CA THR A 22 7.72 4.94 21.13
C THR A 22 8.69 6.01 20.63
N SER A 23 8.70 6.26 19.31
CA SER A 23 9.59 7.22 18.69
C SER A 23 9.22 8.66 19.02
N THR A 24 10.23 9.52 19.07
CA THR A 24 10.09 10.97 19.25
C THR A 24 10.41 11.75 17.98
N THR A 25 10.63 11.05 16.85
CA THR A 25 10.92 11.64 15.54
C THR A 25 9.73 11.57 14.61
N THR A 26 9.77 12.35 13.53
CA THR A 26 8.80 12.27 12.43
C THR A 26 9.56 12.29 11.10
N PRO A 27 9.48 11.25 10.26
CA PRO A 27 8.81 9.96 10.49
C PRO A 27 9.34 9.19 11.72
N SER A 28 8.53 8.27 12.25
CA SER A 28 8.88 7.53 13.47
C SER A 28 9.97 6.47 13.21
N THR A 29 10.06 5.94 11.99
CA THR A 29 11.05 4.93 11.58
C THR A 29 11.82 5.36 10.34
N GLN A 30 13.08 4.94 10.23
CA GLN A 30 13.92 5.29 9.08
C GLN A 30 13.54 4.54 7.80
N THR A 31 12.81 3.44 7.92
CA THR A 31 12.28 2.71 6.77
C THR A 31 11.20 3.50 6.04
N GLN A 32 10.37 4.27 6.76
CA GLN A 32 9.47 5.26 6.15
C GLN A 32 10.23 6.36 5.38
N VAL A 33 11.37 6.85 5.90
CA VAL A 33 12.20 7.83 5.20
C VAL A 33 12.82 7.25 3.92
N ALA A 34 13.25 5.99 3.96
CA ALA A 34 13.76 5.30 2.78
C ALA A 34 12.67 5.13 1.71
N PHE A 35 11.47 4.74 2.12
CA PHE A 35 10.32 4.61 1.21
C PHE A 35 9.89 5.96 0.64
N ALA A 36 9.89 7.03 1.44
CA ALA A 36 9.62 8.40 0.97
C ALA A 36 10.58 8.83 -0.16
N LYS A 37 11.87 8.51 -0.05
CA LYS A 37 12.87 8.83 -1.08
C LYS A 37 12.68 7.99 -2.35
N GLU A 38 12.22 6.75 -2.20
CA GLU A 38 11.85 5.91 -3.34
C GLU A 38 10.64 6.50 -4.08
N LEU A 39 9.59 6.88 -3.35
CA LEU A 39 8.40 7.55 -3.92
C LEU A 39 8.77 8.87 -4.60
N GLN A 40 9.62 9.69 -3.98
CA GLN A 40 10.13 10.92 -4.58
C GLN A 40 10.73 10.65 -5.96
N LYS A 41 11.62 9.66 -6.06
CA LYS A 41 12.25 9.27 -7.32
C LYS A 41 11.22 8.77 -8.34
N GLU A 42 10.26 7.96 -7.91
CA GLU A 42 9.20 7.48 -8.81
C GLU A 42 8.33 8.63 -9.35
N LEU A 43 8.02 9.64 -8.55
CA LEU A 43 7.26 10.82 -8.97
C LEU A 43 8.05 11.69 -9.97
N GLU A 44 9.36 11.82 -9.77
CA GLU A 44 10.26 12.46 -10.74
C GLU A 44 10.29 11.70 -12.08
N GLU A 45 10.41 10.37 -12.04
CA GLU A 45 10.39 9.50 -13.23
C GLU A 45 9.05 9.52 -13.98
N LEU A 46 7.95 9.74 -13.25
CA LEU A 46 6.62 9.93 -13.84
C LEU A 46 6.44 11.33 -14.48
N GLY A 47 7.38 12.25 -14.29
CA GLY A 47 7.37 13.58 -14.89
C GLY A 47 6.52 14.61 -14.13
N LEU A 48 6.26 14.40 -12.84
CA LEU A 48 5.63 15.42 -12.01
C LEU A 48 6.60 16.59 -11.76
N SER A 49 6.05 17.77 -11.46
CA SER A 49 6.82 18.97 -11.10
C SER A 49 6.87 19.17 -9.59
N ASP A 50 7.78 20.03 -9.15
CA ASP A 50 7.93 20.44 -7.75
C ASP A 50 8.05 19.26 -6.77
N VAL A 51 8.68 18.18 -7.23
CA VAL A 51 8.84 16.95 -6.45
C VAL A 51 9.88 17.18 -5.36
N HIS A 52 9.49 17.00 -4.10
CA HIS A 52 10.41 17.13 -2.97
C HIS A 52 9.98 16.31 -1.76
N TYR A 53 10.97 15.84 -1.01
CA TYR A 53 10.81 15.31 0.34
C TYR A 53 11.08 16.41 1.37
N ASN A 54 10.13 16.66 2.26
CA ASN A 54 10.27 17.64 3.33
C ASN A 54 10.85 16.97 4.59
N GLU A 55 12.14 17.22 4.86
CA GLU A 55 12.85 16.64 6.00
C GLU A 55 12.27 17.01 7.37
N SER A 56 11.54 18.12 7.48
CA SER A 56 10.97 18.58 8.76
C SER A 56 9.73 17.81 9.21
N ASN A 57 9.03 17.16 8.28
CA ASN A 57 7.78 16.47 8.57
C ASN A 57 7.59 15.12 7.86
N GLY A 58 8.50 14.71 6.98
CA GLY A 58 8.47 13.42 6.31
C GLY A 58 7.57 13.33 5.08
N PHE A 59 7.02 14.45 4.59
CA PHE A 59 6.09 14.44 3.46
C PHE A 59 6.83 14.39 2.13
N VAL A 60 6.35 13.56 1.21
CA VAL A 60 6.69 13.63 -0.22
C VAL A 60 5.58 14.40 -0.91
N ILE A 61 5.93 15.46 -1.62
CA ILE A 61 4.97 16.33 -2.31
C ILE A 61 5.40 16.43 -3.77
N ALA A 62 4.42 16.38 -4.66
CA ALA A 62 4.60 16.55 -6.10
C ALA A 62 3.35 17.18 -6.71
N THR A 63 3.52 17.83 -7.86
CA THR A 63 2.44 18.48 -8.61
C THR A 63 2.34 17.85 -9.99
N LEU A 64 1.13 17.46 -10.40
CA LEU A 64 0.82 17.23 -11.80
C LEU A 64 0.36 18.56 -12.42
N PRO A 65 1.10 19.15 -13.39
CA PRO A 65 0.70 20.42 -13.99
C PRO A 65 -0.68 20.33 -14.66
N SER A 66 -1.37 21.48 -14.75
CA SER A 66 -2.62 21.57 -15.51
C SER A 66 -2.40 21.11 -16.95
N ASN A 67 -3.34 20.33 -17.47
CA ASN A 67 -3.39 19.91 -18.87
C ASN A 67 -4.41 20.71 -19.69
N VAL A 68 -4.91 21.83 -19.14
CA VAL A 68 -5.87 22.74 -19.79
C VAL A 68 -5.39 24.19 -19.73
N ASP A 69 -5.76 24.96 -20.76
CA ASP A 69 -5.32 26.36 -20.94
C ASP A 69 -6.18 27.41 -20.19
N HIS A 70 -7.01 26.97 -19.23
CA HIS A 70 -7.86 27.85 -18.44
C HIS A 70 -7.70 27.57 -16.95
N ASP A 71 -8.03 28.57 -16.13
CA ASP A 71 -7.90 28.45 -14.69
C ASP A 71 -8.88 27.43 -14.14
N VAL A 72 -8.34 26.46 -13.40
CA VAL A 72 -9.08 25.44 -12.68
C VAL A 72 -8.58 25.35 -11.26
N ARG A 73 -9.45 24.89 -10.36
CA ARG A 73 -9.09 24.70 -8.96
C ARG A 73 -8.19 23.49 -8.79
N SER A 74 -7.09 23.65 -8.07
CA SER A 74 -6.24 22.53 -7.65
C SER A 74 -6.98 21.60 -6.69
N ILE A 75 -6.79 20.30 -6.87
CA ILE A 75 -7.25 19.24 -5.97
C ILE A 75 -6.03 18.48 -5.43
N GLY A 76 -6.16 17.90 -4.24
CA GLY A 76 -5.10 17.12 -3.61
C GLY A 76 -5.56 15.69 -3.37
N PHE A 77 -4.64 14.76 -3.62
CA PHE A 77 -4.77 13.34 -3.24
C PHE A 77 -3.69 13.05 -2.21
N ILE A 78 -4.06 12.34 -1.14
CA ILE A 78 -3.18 12.07 -0.01
C ILE A 78 -3.35 10.61 0.34
N ALA A 79 -2.23 9.92 0.50
CA ALA A 79 -2.12 8.59 1.06
C ALA A 79 -1.03 8.62 2.15
N HIS A 80 -1.09 7.71 3.12
CA HIS A 80 -0.04 7.57 4.14
C HIS A 80 0.95 6.45 3.80
N MET A 81 2.17 6.56 4.32
CA MET A 81 3.28 5.65 3.96
C MET A 81 3.45 4.48 4.92
N ASP A 82 3.02 4.65 6.17
CA ASP A 82 3.28 3.70 7.22
C ASP A 82 2.29 2.54 7.23
N THR A 83 2.61 1.51 8.01
CA THR A 83 1.67 0.44 8.32
C THR A 83 1.44 0.39 9.82
N ALA A 84 0.26 -0.08 10.23
CA ALA A 84 -0.13 -0.21 11.63
C ALA A 84 0.87 -1.04 12.47
N ASP A 85 0.81 -0.88 13.80
CA ASP A 85 1.65 -1.55 14.79
C ASP A 85 1.37 -3.07 14.90
N PHE A 86 1.78 -3.80 13.86
CA PHE A 86 1.77 -5.26 13.75
C PHE A 86 3.02 -5.74 13.02
N ASN A 87 3.25 -7.04 12.88
CA ASN A 87 4.38 -7.52 12.09
C ASN A 87 4.25 -7.11 10.60
N ALA A 88 5.24 -6.35 10.10
CA ALA A 88 5.34 -5.87 8.72
C ALA A 88 6.69 -6.25 8.06
N GLU A 89 7.47 -7.09 8.73
CA GLU A 89 8.73 -7.59 8.19
C GLU A 89 8.49 -8.83 7.32
N ASN A 90 9.08 -8.85 6.13
CA ASN A 90 8.98 -9.96 5.17
C ASN A 90 7.54 -10.26 4.70
N VAL A 91 6.74 -9.23 4.44
CA VAL A 91 5.40 -9.37 3.85
C VAL A 91 5.49 -10.18 2.55
N ASP A 92 4.77 -11.30 2.48
CA ASP A 92 4.70 -12.17 1.30
C ASP A 92 3.25 -12.31 0.80
N PRO A 93 2.82 -11.45 -0.14
CA PRO A 93 1.44 -11.46 -0.62
C PRO A 93 1.11 -12.69 -1.46
N GLN A 94 -0.06 -13.27 -1.23
CA GLN A 94 -0.65 -14.31 -2.07
C GLN A 94 -1.65 -13.70 -3.04
N ILE A 95 -1.66 -14.19 -4.29
CA ILE A 95 -2.59 -13.73 -5.33
C ILE A 95 -3.58 -14.87 -5.62
N ILE A 96 -4.86 -14.61 -5.41
CA ILE A 96 -5.95 -15.55 -5.65
C ILE A 96 -6.82 -14.96 -6.77
N GLU A 97 -6.60 -15.43 -7.98
CA GLU A 97 -7.37 -14.99 -9.15
C GLU A 97 -8.74 -15.68 -9.20
N ASN A 98 -9.75 -14.99 -9.73
CA ASN A 98 -11.10 -15.50 -9.93
C ASN A 98 -11.68 -16.15 -8.66
N TYR A 99 -11.58 -15.47 -7.52
CA TYR A 99 -12.12 -15.96 -6.26
C TYR A 99 -13.60 -16.30 -6.40
N ASP A 100 -14.05 -17.45 -5.92
CA ASP A 100 -15.41 -17.96 -6.15
C ASP A 100 -16.47 -17.31 -5.22
N GLY A 101 -16.03 -16.51 -4.25
CA GLY A 101 -16.91 -15.91 -3.25
C GLY A 101 -17.29 -16.84 -2.10
N GLU A 102 -16.74 -18.05 -2.02
CA GLU A 102 -17.12 -19.05 -1.01
C GLU A 102 -15.96 -19.85 -0.41
N SER A 103 -14.89 -20.09 -1.18
CA SER A 103 -13.74 -20.89 -0.79
C SER A 103 -13.03 -20.31 0.43
N THR A 104 -12.59 -21.21 1.30
CA THR A 104 -11.68 -20.89 2.40
C THR A 104 -10.26 -20.76 1.87
N ILE A 105 -9.68 -19.57 2.00
CA ILE A 105 -8.29 -19.28 1.61
C ILE A 105 -7.40 -19.62 2.80
N LYS A 106 -6.38 -20.46 2.57
CA LYS A 106 -5.34 -20.74 3.58
C LYS A 106 -4.31 -19.63 3.53
N LEU A 107 -4.04 -19.02 4.67
CA LEU A 107 -3.02 -17.98 4.77
C LEU A 107 -1.65 -18.60 4.99
N ASP A 108 -1.55 -19.70 5.73
CA ASP A 108 -0.30 -20.42 5.96
C ASP A 108 -0.29 -21.80 5.28
N LYS A 109 0.90 -22.41 5.18
CA LYS A 109 1.09 -23.73 4.57
C LYS A 109 0.32 -24.84 5.30
N GLU A 110 0.19 -24.73 6.61
CA GLU A 110 -0.47 -25.74 7.47
C GLU A 110 -2.00 -25.57 7.52
N GLY A 111 -2.52 -24.42 7.08
CA GLY A 111 -3.95 -24.09 7.14
C GLY A 111 -4.44 -23.77 8.55
N LYS A 112 -3.54 -23.36 9.45
CA LYS A 112 -3.88 -22.87 10.79
C LYS A 112 -4.59 -21.52 10.71
N TYR A 113 -4.17 -20.66 9.79
CA TYR A 113 -4.76 -19.36 9.55
C TYR A 113 -5.56 -19.40 8.25
N THR A 114 -6.81 -18.96 8.31
CA THR A 114 -7.70 -18.98 7.13
C THR A 114 -8.48 -17.68 7.01
N LEU A 115 -8.77 -17.31 5.76
CA LEU A 115 -9.68 -16.24 5.38
C LEU A 115 -10.91 -16.90 4.74
N ASN A 116 -12.08 -16.76 5.36
CA ASN A 116 -13.28 -17.50 4.98
C ASN A 116 -14.57 -16.68 5.15
N THR A 117 -15.62 -17.05 4.44
CA THR A 117 -16.91 -16.32 4.43
C THR A 117 -17.73 -16.46 5.71
N LYS A 118 -17.38 -17.38 6.62
CA LYS A 118 -18.02 -17.49 7.93
C LYS A 118 -17.55 -16.36 8.84
N ASP A 119 -16.25 -16.11 8.87
CA ASP A 119 -15.65 -15.05 9.69
C ASP A 119 -15.75 -13.67 9.00
N PHE A 120 -15.66 -13.65 7.67
CA PHE A 120 -15.74 -12.44 6.85
C PHE A 120 -16.82 -12.57 5.75
N PRO A 121 -18.12 -12.38 6.08
CA PRO A 121 -19.22 -12.57 5.13
C PRO A 121 -19.14 -11.71 3.87
N ASN A 122 -18.45 -10.57 3.93
CA ASN A 122 -18.25 -9.67 2.80
C ASN A 122 -17.38 -10.29 1.69
N LEU A 123 -16.65 -11.38 1.95
CA LEU A 123 -15.91 -12.11 0.92
C LEU A 123 -16.80 -12.57 -0.25
N LYS A 124 -18.09 -12.82 0.01
CA LYS A 124 -19.09 -13.19 -1.00
C LYS A 124 -19.28 -12.12 -2.07
N ASN A 125 -18.95 -10.86 -1.77
CA ASN A 125 -19.09 -9.75 -2.70
C ASN A 125 -17.96 -9.69 -3.73
N TYR A 126 -16.89 -10.48 -3.57
CA TYR A 126 -15.71 -10.47 -4.43
C TYR A 126 -15.63 -11.71 -5.34
N ALA A 127 -16.79 -12.32 -5.63
CA ALA A 127 -16.85 -13.43 -6.58
C ALA A 127 -16.45 -12.96 -7.99
N GLY A 128 -15.49 -13.64 -8.60
CA GLY A 128 -14.88 -13.30 -9.89
C GLY A 128 -13.70 -12.32 -9.79
N GLU A 129 -13.43 -11.74 -8.62
CA GLU A 129 -12.34 -10.77 -8.42
C GLU A 129 -11.01 -11.47 -8.12
N THR A 130 -9.91 -10.72 -8.28
CA THR A 130 -8.58 -11.14 -7.80
C THR A 130 -8.35 -10.61 -6.39
N LEU A 131 -8.14 -11.51 -5.43
CA LEU A 131 -7.78 -11.16 -4.07
C LEU A 131 -6.27 -11.18 -3.87
N ILE A 132 -5.77 -10.24 -3.07
CA ILE A 132 -4.39 -10.22 -2.60
C ILE A 132 -4.43 -10.34 -1.08
N THR A 133 -3.82 -11.39 -0.53
CA THR A 133 -3.86 -11.69 0.91
C THR A 133 -2.45 -11.83 1.47
N THR A 134 -2.33 -11.96 2.79
CA THR A 134 -1.05 -12.25 3.46
C THR A 134 -0.75 -13.75 3.45
N ASP A 135 0.43 -14.13 3.95
CA ASP A 135 0.78 -15.50 4.33
C ASP A 135 0.38 -15.85 5.79
N GLY A 136 -0.41 -14.98 6.43
CA GLY A 136 -0.86 -15.14 7.81
C GLY A 136 0.17 -14.79 8.90
N THR A 137 1.41 -14.41 8.54
CA THR A 137 2.46 -14.05 9.50
C THR A 137 2.64 -12.54 9.69
N THR A 138 2.13 -11.73 8.76
CA THR A 138 2.20 -10.27 8.74
C THR A 138 0.83 -9.62 8.51
N LEU A 139 0.76 -8.30 8.64
CA LEU A 139 -0.25 -7.50 7.92
C LEU A 139 0.08 -7.43 6.42
N LEU A 140 -0.88 -7.01 5.59
CA LEU A 140 -0.65 -6.83 4.15
C LEU A 140 -0.05 -5.45 3.82
N GLY A 141 -0.45 -4.41 4.56
CA GLY A 141 -0.11 -3.02 4.22
C GLY A 141 -0.98 -2.44 3.09
N SER A 142 -2.14 -3.06 2.81
CA SER A 142 -3.14 -2.49 1.90
C SER A 142 -3.57 -1.09 2.35
N ASP A 143 -3.79 -0.93 3.65
CA ASP A 143 -3.89 0.36 4.33
C ASP A 143 -2.46 0.89 4.57
N ASP A 144 -1.99 1.91 3.82
CA ASP A 144 -2.68 2.66 2.74
C ASP A 144 -1.95 2.58 1.39
N LYS A 145 -1.09 1.57 1.20
CA LYS A 145 -0.31 1.40 -0.03
C LYS A 145 -1.15 1.01 -1.25
N SER A 146 -2.45 0.82 -1.08
CA SER A 146 -3.40 0.62 -2.18
C SER A 146 -3.86 1.95 -2.80
N GLY A 147 -3.78 3.04 -2.04
CA GLY A 147 -4.06 4.40 -2.51
C GLY A 147 -2.97 4.92 -3.41
#